data_AF-A0A915EQY8-F1
#
_entry.id   AF-A0A915EQY8-F1
#
_cell.length_a   1.000
_cell.length_b   1.000
_cell.length_c   1.000
_cell.angle_alpha   90.00
_cell.angle_beta   90.00
_cell.angle_gamma   90.00
#
_symmetry.space_group_name_H-M   'P 1'
#
loop_
_entity.id
_entity.type
_entity.pdbx_description
1 polymer ?
#
loop_
_entity_poly.entity_id
_entity_poly.type
_entity_poly.pdbx_seq_one_letter_code
_entity_poly.pdbx_strand_id
1 'polypeptide(L)'
;MSLNSSKESSVVSTPGSVASHYNAVPNSGLQERTNSRIYHLRNFNNWMKSMLISDFIERLRHEGCPSATVLDLCCGKGGDLLKWKIGNIKSVVMTDVADVALNHCRNRYEELRDRFARERRQPFDAHFIHADATQDILRDSYPDRNMQFDIVSCQFALHYSFASEQSARRLLSNAADALRPGGYFIGTLPDGSSIMNFLRKSDDGIFRNDVVKVTYTGNTIVSRITSHLLFGIFPLLIKILDEFDMELVYHHSFPDAVKYYLENNPREARPLMNRMRALEVYPPFPSNPLVGNETEYEHASEKMKELNAGPNERMGTLSKSEWEVVSMYLVFAFRKKSAKNSLLCLRSYTPLYVHCCCCCCVPRKFFNLLSLIFAFFWFE
;
A
#
# COMPACT_ATOMS: atom_id res chain seq x y z
N MET A 1 -39.71 11.88 31.39
CA MET A 1 -38.82 12.54 30.41
C MET A 1 -38.25 11.47 29.50
N SER A 2 -38.36 11.64 28.20
CA SER A 2 -38.11 10.59 27.22
C SER A 2 -36.62 10.38 26.96
N LEU A 3 -36.18 9.12 26.95
CA LEU A 3 -34.87 8.72 26.44
C LEU A 3 -34.90 8.80 24.90
N ASN A 4 -34.16 9.75 24.32
CA ASN A 4 -34.04 9.85 22.86
C ASN A 4 -33.04 8.79 22.35
N SER A 5 -33.57 7.72 21.76
CA SER A 5 -32.78 6.74 21.02
C SER A 5 -32.35 7.32 19.66
N SER A 6 -31.11 7.77 19.53
CA SER A 6 -30.52 8.08 18.23
C SER A 6 -30.29 6.79 17.44
N LYS A 7 -31.15 6.52 16.44
CA LYS A 7 -31.00 5.40 15.52
C LYS A 7 -29.76 5.60 14.64
N GLU A 8 -28.72 4.79 14.83
CA GLU A 8 -27.64 4.68 13.84
C GLU A 8 -28.15 3.90 12.62
N SER A 9 -28.28 4.58 11.49
CA SER A 9 -28.74 3.99 10.23
C SER A 9 -27.58 3.30 9.51
N SER A 10 -27.69 2.00 9.28
CA SER A 10 -26.72 1.19 8.54
C SER A 10 -26.69 1.55 7.05
N VAL A 11 -25.60 2.15 6.58
CA VAL A 11 -25.37 2.45 5.14
C VAL A 11 -24.38 1.47 4.55
N VAL A 12 -24.72 0.87 3.41
CA VAL A 12 -23.89 -0.10 2.68
C VAL A 12 -22.77 0.62 1.91
N SER A 13 -21.53 0.15 2.05
CA SER A 13 -20.36 0.75 1.39
C SER A 13 -20.27 0.37 -0.09
N THR A 14 -20.90 1.16 -0.96
CA THR A 14 -20.60 1.20 -2.40
C THR A 14 -19.30 1.98 -2.66
N PRO A 15 -18.71 1.92 -3.86
CA PRO A 15 -17.59 2.79 -4.25
C PRO A 15 -17.90 4.29 -4.05
N GLY A 16 -19.16 4.70 -4.24
CA GLY A 16 -19.63 6.04 -3.91
C GLY A 16 -19.50 6.40 -2.42
N SER A 17 -19.66 5.44 -1.50
CA SER A 17 -19.40 5.66 -0.06
C SER A 17 -17.91 5.83 0.24
N VAL A 18 -17.03 5.14 -0.50
CA VAL A 18 -15.57 5.26 -0.35
C VAL A 18 -15.11 6.62 -0.88
N ALA A 19 -15.52 6.99 -2.10
CA ALA A 19 -15.24 8.30 -2.70
C ALA A 19 -15.77 9.46 -1.84
N SER A 20 -17.01 9.36 -1.35
CA SER A 20 -17.60 10.38 -0.47
C SER A 20 -16.83 10.53 0.84
N HIS A 21 -16.32 9.43 1.41
CA HIS A 21 -15.48 9.48 2.60
C HIS A 21 -14.13 10.14 2.32
N TYR A 22 -13.44 9.79 1.23
CA TYR A 22 -12.17 10.42 0.83
C TYR A 22 -12.32 11.91 0.52
N ASN A 23 -13.43 12.32 -0.11
CA ASN A 23 -13.73 13.72 -0.41
C ASN A 23 -14.01 14.53 0.86
N ALA A 24 -14.49 13.90 1.94
CA ALA A 24 -14.79 14.55 3.21
C ALA A 24 -13.55 14.78 4.11
N VAL A 25 -12.39 14.19 3.80
CA VAL A 25 -11.15 14.40 4.58
C VAL A 25 -10.49 15.72 4.17
N PRO A 26 -10.45 16.75 5.04
CA PRO A 26 -9.91 18.06 4.70
C PRO A 26 -8.43 17.99 4.32
N ASN A 27 -7.95 18.99 3.57
CA ASN A 27 -6.52 19.14 3.32
C ASN A 27 -5.85 19.80 4.52
N SER A 28 -5.36 18.99 5.45
CA SER A 28 -4.52 19.49 6.54
C SER A 28 -3.20 20.06 5.99
N GLY A 29 -2.73 21.16 6.56
CA GLY A 29 -1.46 21.80 6.21
C GLY A 29 -0.24 20.97 6.60
N LEU A 30 0.94 21.30 6.05
CA LEU A 30 2.19 20.61 6.37
C LEU A 30 2.53 20.67 7.88
N GLN A 31 2.16 21.76 8.55
CA GLN A 31 2.33 21.95 10.00
C GLN A 31 1.37 21.11 10.85
N GLU A 32 0.14 20.88 10.41
CA GLU A 32 -0.81 20.02 11.12
C GLU A 32 -0.35 18.56 11.05
N ARG A 33 0.17 18.14 9.88
CA ARG A 33 0.77 16.82 9.66
C ARG A 33 1.96 16.52 10.57
N THR A 34 2.81 17.52 10.85
CA THR A 34 3.97 17.33 11.76
C THR A 34 3.58 17.15 13.23
N ASN A 35 2.34 17.51 13.60
CA ASN A 35 1.84 17.41 14.97
C ASN A 35 0.97 16.16 15.20
N SER A 36 0.88 15.26 14.20
CA SER A 36 0.03 14.07 14.25
C SER A 36 0.71 12.90 14.99
N ARG A 37 -0.05 12.16 15.82
CA ARG A 37 0.39 10.94 16.53
C ARG A 37 1.00 9.87 15.61
N ILE A 38 0.71 9.94 14.31
CA ILE A 38 1.18 9.00 13.28
C ILE A 38 2.15 9.63 12.27
N TYR A 39 2.81 10.74 12.63
CA TYR A 39 3.78 11.41 11.75
C TYR A 39 4.89 10.46 11.28
N HIS A 40 5.52 9.72 12.20
CA HIS A 40 6.61 8.80 11.86
C HIS A 40 6.09 7.58 11.08
N LEU A 41 4.97 6.97 11.47
CA LEU A 41 4.29 5.94 10.68
C LEU A 41 4.00 6.39 9.23
N ARG A 42 3.44 7.59 9.00
CA ARG A 42 3.21 8.10 7.64
C ARG A 42 4.52 8.23 6.85
N ASN A 43 5.57 8.74 7.47
CA ASN A 43 6.89 8.87 6.84
C ASN A 43 7.54 7.52 6.55
N PHE A 44 7.42 6.56 7.46
CA PHE A 44 7.88 5.18 7.32
C PHE A 44 7.22 4.49 6.13
N ASN A 45 5.89 4.58 6.04
CA ASN A 45 5.16 3.98 4.94
C ASN A 45 5.45 4.68 3.60
N ASN A 46 5.71 5.99 3.65
CA ASN A 46 6.19 6.74 2.48
C ASN A 46 7.60 6.28 2.05
N TRP A 47 8.48 5.92 2.99
CA TRP A 47 9.79 5.32 2.74
C TRP A 47 9.66 3.91 2.13
N MET A 48 8.81 3.05 2.70
CA MET A 48 8.49 1.72 2.15
C MET A 48 8.06 1.79 0.68
N LYS A 49 7.13 2.70 0.34
CA LYS A 49 6.72 2.94 -1.06
C LYS A 49 7.86 3.45 -1.93
N SER A 50 8.74 4.29 -1.38
CA SER A 50 9.89 4.83 -2.11
C SER A 50 10.89 3.72 -2.46
N MET A 51 11.18 2.81 -1.51
CA MET A 51 12.05 1.67 -1.76
C MET A 51 11.45 0.69 -2.78
N LEU A 52 10.17 0.34 -2.64
CA LEU A 52 9.47 -0.55 -3.58
C LEU A 52 9.47 0.01 -5.01
N ILE A 53 9.14 1.30 -5.17
CA ILE A 53 9.11 1.95 -6.49
C ILE A 53 10.53 2.09 -7.07
N SER A 54 11.54 2.46 -6.27
CA SER A 54 12.93 2.58 -6.72
C SER A 54 13.48 1.23 -7.22
N ASP A 55 13.28 0.15 -6.45
CA ASP A 55 13.73 -1.21 -6.76
C ASP A 55 13.16 -1.71 -8.10
N PHE A 56 11.84 -1.62 -8.31
CA PHE A 56 11.23 -2.11 -9.56
C PHE A 56 11.49 -1.22 -10.78
N ILE A 57 11.74 0.08 -10.59
CA ILE A 57 12.25 0.94 -11.67
C ILE A 57 13.68 0.55 -12.04
N GLU A 58 14.57 0.29 -11.07
CA GLU A 58 15.96 -0.09 -11.36
C GLU A 58 16.06 -1.47 -12.02
N ARG A 59 15.24 -2.44 -11.60
CA ARG A 59 15.09 -3.73 -12.29
C ARG A 59 14.72 -3.54 -13.75
N LEU A 60 13.73 -2.69 -14.05
CA LEU A 60 13.36 -2.39 -15.44
C LEU A 60 14.48 -1.71 -16.23
N ARG A 61 15.28 -0.83 -15.62
CA ARG A 61 16.45 -0.22 -16.27
C ARG A 61 17.49 -1.27 -16.64
N HIS A 62 17.81 -2.18 -15.72
CA HIS A 62 18.71 -3.32 -15.99
C HIS A 62 18.16 -4.26 -17.07
N GLU A 63 16.84 -4.37 -17.18
CA GLU A 63 16.14 -5.15 -18.22
C GLU A 63 15.96 -4.39 -19.56
N GLY A 64 16.66 -3.28 -19.74
CA GLY A 64 16.69 -2.52 -21.00
C GLY A 64 15.60 -1.46 -21.15
N CYS A 65 14.92 -1.09 -20.07
CA CYS A 65 13.85 -0.09 -20.07
C CYS A 65 14.25 1.17 -19.28
N PRO A 66 14.96 2.13 -19.90
CA PRO A 66 15.59 3.25 -19.17
C PRO A 66 14.59 4.28 -18.60
N SER A 67 13.38 4.35 -19.14
CA SER A 67 12.30 5.21 -18.64
C SER A 67 10.96 4.48 -18.76
N ALA A 68 10.28 4.29 -17.64
CA ALA A 68 9.07 3.48 -17.56
C ALA A 68 7.80 4.28 -17.92
N THR A 69 6.81 3.60 -18.48
CA THR A 69 5.42 4.06 -18.62
C THR A 69 4.60 3.44 -17.49
N VAL A 70 3.92 4.26 -16.68
CA VAL A 70 3.34 3.82 -15.39
C VAL A 70 1.83 3.99 -15.36
N LEU A 71 1.11 3.02 -14.78
CA LEU A 71 -0.28 3.16 -14.36
C LEU A 71 -0.33 3.19 -12.83
N ASP A 72 -0.77 4.30 -12.24
CA ASP A 72 -0.91 4.47 -10.79
C ASP A 72 -2.40 4.37 -10.41
N LEU A 73 -2.80 3.19 -9.94
CA LEU A 73 -4.17 2.83 -9.58
C LEU A 73 -4.51 3.31 -8.16
N CYS A 74 -5.63 4.01 -8.04
CA CYS A 74 -6.10 4.61 -6.78
C CYS A 74 -5.07 5.60 -6.21
N CYS A 75 -4.62 6.53 -7.06
CA CYS A 75 -3.51 7.44 -6.80
C CYS A 75 -3.81 8.51 -5.72
N GLY A 76 -5.07 8.66 -5.32
CA GLY A 76 -5.56 9.60 -4.34
C GLY A 76 -5.12 11.03 -4.63
N LYS A 77 -4.65 11.74 -3.59
CA LYS A 77 -4.12 13.10 -3.69
C LYS A 77 -2.71 13.18 -4.32
N GLY A 78 -2.25 12.19 -5.09
CA GLY A 78 -0.95 12.22 -5.78
C GLY A 78 0.28 12.09 -4.89
N GLY A 79 0.23 11.25 -3.84
CA GLY A 79 1.32 11.09 -2.87
C GLY A 79 2.62 10.49 -3.44
N ASP A 80 2.55 9.85 -4.60
CA ASP A 80 3.68 9.14 -5.23
C ASP A 80 4.30 9.89 -6.42
N LEU A 81 3.76 11.05 -6.82
CA LEU A 81 4.29 11.93 -7.88
C LEU A 81 5.80 12.24 -7.75
N LEU A 82 6.30 12.47 -6.54
CA LEU A 82 7.72 12.75 -6.32
C LEU A 82 8.59 11.49 -6.49
N LYS A 83 8.04 10.30 -6.25
CA LYS A 83 8.74 9.02 -6.48
C LYS A 83 8.84 8.75 -7.97
N TRP A 84 7.76 9.01 -8.71
CA TRP A 84 7.75 8.99 -10.16
C TRP A 84 8.75 10.00 -10.77
N LYS A 85 8.87 11.23 -10.20
CA LYS A 85 9.94 12.19 -10.57
C LYS A 85 11.34 11.59 -10.36
N ILE A 86 11.62 11.05 -9.18
CA ILE A 86 12.93 10.49 -8.81
C ILE A 86 13.27 9.26 -9.68
N GLY A 87 12.25 8.45 -9.99
CA GLY A 87 12.33 7.31 -10.89
C GLY A 87 12.60 7.66 -12.36
N ASN A 88 12.59 8.94 -12.74
CA ASN A 88 12.82 9.40 -14.12
C ASN A 88 12.00 8.61 -15.15
N ILE A 89 10.70 8.43 -14.85
CA ILE A 89 9.77 7.73 -15.72
C ILE A 89 9.51 8.55 -16.99
N LYS A 90 8.99 7.90 -18.04
CA LYS A 90 8.58 8.55 -19.28
C LYS A 90 7.23 9.25 -19.09
N SER A 91 6.24 8.51 -18.61
CA SER A 91 4.87 9.01 -18.43
C SER A 91 4.10 8.21 -17.39
N VAL A 92 3.06 8.82 -16.82
CA VAL A 92 2.14 8.17 -15.87
C VAL A 92 0.67 8.43 -16.23
N VAL A 93 -0.15 7.39 -16.17
CA VAL A 93 -1.61 7.48 -16.09
C VAL A 93 -1.99 7.33 -14.62
N MET A 94 -2.65 8.32 -14.05
CA MET A 94 -3.05 8.35 -12.65
C MET A 94 -4.58 8.29 -12.60
N THR A 95 -5.12 7.29 -11.90
CA THR A 95 -6.58 7.06 -11.82
C THR A 95 -7.05 6.98 -10.39
N ASP A 96 -8.23 7.56 -10.12
CA ASP A 96 -8.91 7.46 -8.84
C ASP A 96 -10.43 7.60 -9.00
N VAL A 97 -11.18 7.05 -8.05
CA VAL A 97 -12.65 7.14 -7.98
C VAL A 97 -13.12 8.45 -7.33
N ALA A 98 -12.26 9.07 -6.53
CA ALA A 98 -12.51 10.34 -5.83
C ALA A 98 -12.00 11.53 -6.66
N ASP A 99 -12.87 12.15 -7.46
CA ASP A 99 -12.49 13.29 -8.32
C ASP A 99 -11.83 14.45 -7.56
N VAL A 100 -12.27 14.76 -6.33
CA VAL A 100 -11.63 15.81 -5.50
C VAL A 100 -10.18 15.43 -5.16
N ALA A 101 -9.89 14.15 -4.90
CA ALA A 101 -8.53 13.68 -4.68
C ALA A 101 -7.69 13.75 -5.97
N LEU A 102 -8.27 13.33 -7.10
CA LEU A 102 -7.63 13.40 -8.41
C LEU A 102 -7.34 14.85 -8.85
N ASN A 103 -8.22 15.80 -8.56
CA ASN A 103 -8.00 17.22 -8.79
C ASN A 103 -6.84 17.76 -7.94
N HIS A 104 -6.72 17.35 -6.67
CA HIS A 104 -5.51 17.65 -5.87
C HIS A 104 -4.23 17.00 -6.45
N CYS A 105 -4.34 15.79 -7.01
CA CYS A 105 -3.24 15.13 -7.70
C CYS A 105 -2.80 15.93 -8.94
N ARG A 106 -3.74 16.40 -9.76
CA ARG A 106 -3.48 17.24 -10.93
C ARG A 106 -2.74 18.52 -10.52
N ASN A 107 -3.27 19.27 -9.56
CA ASN A 107 -2.65 20.53 -9.09
C ASN A 107 -1.21 20.31 -8.59
N ARG A 108 -0.95 19.24 -7.83
CA ARG A 108 0.42 18.88 -7.37
C ARG A 108 1.37 18.53 -8.50
N TYR A 109 0.87 17.94 -9.59
CA TYR A 109 1.66 17.71 -10.79
C TYR A 109 1.91 19.00 -11.56
N GLU A 110 0.97 19.94 -11.59
CA GLU A 110 1.19 21.26 -12.21
C GLU A 110 2.26 22.07 -11.47
N GLU A 111 2.22 22.12 -10.13
CA GLU A 111 3.32 22.69 -9.33
C GLU A 111 4.69 22.04 -9.63
N LEU A 112 4.68 20.74 -9.92
CA LEU A 112 5.87 19.99 -10.30
C LEU A 112 6.35 20.37 -11.70
N ARG A 113 5.46 20.43 -12.69
CA ARG A 113 5.73 20.94 -14.05
C ARG A 113 6.32 22.35 -14.00
N ASP A 114 5.79 23.23 -13.17
CA ASP A 114 6.27 24.61 -13.05
C ASP A 114 7.69 24.69 -12.45
N ARG A 115 8.04 23.78 -11.52
CA ARG A 115 9.43 23.62 -11.05
C ARG A 115 10.34 23.14 -12.19
N PHE A 116 9.92 22.14 -12.95
CA PHE A 116 10.66 21.64 -14.13
C PHE A 116 10.90 22.74 -15.17
N ALA A 117 9.89 23.56 -15.48
CA ALA A 117 10.01 24.70 -16.40
C ALA A 117 11.03 25.73 -15.92
N ARG A 118 11.03 26.08 -14.62
CA ARG A 118 12.05 26.96 -14.02
C ARG A 118 13.46 26.36 -14.07
N GLU A 119 13.58 25.04 -13.92
CA GLU A 119 14.83 24.28 -14.06
C GLU A 119 15.27 24.09 -15.54
N ARG A 120 14.49 24.55 -16.53
CA ARG A 120 14.66 24.28 -17.98
C ARG A 120 14.73 22.79 -18.31
N ARG A 121 13.99 21.96 -17.57
CA ARG A 121 13.87 20.52 -17.77
C ARG A 121 12.46 20.16 -18.23
N GLN A 122 12.33 19.12 -19.03
CA GLN A 122 11.02 18.53 -19.33
C GLN A 122 10.57 17.62 -18.18
N PRO A 123 9.31 17.71 -17.72
CA PRO A 123 8.73 16.72 -16.81
C PRO A 123 8.42 15.41 -17.57
N PHE A 124 8.08 14.37 -16.82
CA PHE A 124 7.38 13.20 -17.39
C PHE A 124 5.93 13.57 -17.74
N ASP A 125 5.35 12.96 -18.77
CA ASP A 125 3.94 13.22 -19.13
C ASP A 125 3.00 12.65 -18.06
N ALA A 126 1.89 13.33 -17.75
CA ALA A 126 0.89 12.83 -16.81
C ALA A 126 -0.53 12.99 -17.33
N HIS A 127 -1.33 11.93 -17.21
CA HIS A 127 -2.74 11.89 -17.55
C HIS A 127 -3.57 11.51 -16.32
N PHE A 128 -4.73 12.14 -16.15
CA PHE A 128 -5.56 12.00 -14.95
C PHE A 128 -6.95 11.49 -15.35
N ILE A 129 -7.30 10.29 -14.92
CA ILE A 129 -8.56 9.62 -15.26
C ILE A 129 -9.43 9.51 -13.99
N HIS A 130 -10.63 10.09 -14.03
CA HIS A 130 -11.64 9.85 -13.01
C HIS A 130 -12.40 8.58 -13.40
N ALA A 131 -12.22 7.50 -12.63
CA ALA A 131 -12.82 6.19 -12.90
C ALA A 131 -12.83 5.31 -11.64
N ASP A 132 -13.86 4.48 -11.52
CA ASP A 132 -13.87 3.38 -10.57
C ASP A 132 -13.17 2.17 -11.20
N ALA A 133 -11.88 1.99 -10.88
CA ALA A 133 -11.09 0.85 -11.36
C ALA A 133 -11.65 -0.53 -10.96
N THR A 134 -12.67 -0.61 -10.09
CA THR A 134 -13.39 -1.85 -9.74
C THR A 134 -14.62 -2.13 -10.60
N GLN A 135 -15.05 -1.18 -11.45
CA GLN A 135 -16.19 -1.33 -12.36
C GLN A 135 -15.80 -1.05 -13.82
N ASP A 136 -15.11 0.07 -14.04
CA ASP A 136 -14.80 0.65 -15.35
C ASP A 136 -13.64 -0.07 -16.04
N ILE A 137 -13.68 -0.11 -17.38
CA ILE A 137 -12.57 -0.60 -18.22
C ILE A 137 -11.67 0.61 -18.51
N LEU A 138 -10.57 0.74 -17.79
CA LEU A 138 -9.69 1.92 -17.89
C LEU A 138 -9.10 2.12 -19.29
N ARG A 139 -8.95 1.03 -20.04
CA ARG A 139 -8.38 1.01 -21.39
C ARG A 139 -9.13 1.91 -22.38
N ASP A 140 -10.43 2.09 -22.21
CA ASP A 140 -11.25 2.94 -23.08
C ASP A 140 -11.12 4.43 -22.73
N SER A 141 -10.46 4.77 -21.62
CA SER A 141 -10.19 6.14 -21.14
C SER A 141 -8.71 6.55 -21.26
N TYR A 142 -7.83 5.67 -21.76
CA TYR A 142 -6.42 6.00 -21.96
C TYR A 142 -6.22 6.99 -23.14
N PRO A 143 -5.16 7.82 -23.13
CA PRO A 143 -4.85 8.73 -24.23
C PRO A 143 -4.64 8.02 -25.58
N ASP A 144 -4.12 6.79 -25.53
CA ASP A 144 -4.14 5.83 -26.62
C ASP A 144 -4.66 4.50 -26.08
N ARG A 145 -5.66 3.91 -26.75
CA ARG A 145 -6.25 2.60 -26.42
C ARG A 145 -5.25 1.45 -26.56
N ASN A 146 -4.12 1.66 -27.24
CA ASN A 146 -3.01 0.72 -27.37
C ASN A 146 -1.85 1.01 -26.40
N MET A 147 -1.98 1.99 -25.52
CA MET A 147 -1.00 2.29 -24.48
C MET A 147 -0.73 1.04 -23.63
N GLN A 148 0.56 0.74 -23.46
CA GLN A 148 1.03 -0.30 -22.56
C GLN A 148 1.86 0.31 -21.44
N PHE A 149 1.84 -0.34 -20.29
CA PHE A 149 2.60 0.05 -19.10
C PHE A 149 3.73 -0.93 -18.85
N ASP A 150 4.79 -0.42 -18.23
CA ASP A 150 5.95 -1.18 -17.78
C ASP A 150 5.84 -1.47 -16.27
N ILE A 151 5.20 -0.55 -15.53
CA ILE A 151 4.79 -0.71 -14.14
C ILE A 151 3.29 -0.39 -14.02
N VAL A 152 2.55 -1.26 -13.34
CA VAL A 152 1.30 -0.88 -12.66
C VAL A 152 1.57 -0.81 -11.16
N SER A 153 1.12 0.25 -10.51
CA SER A 153 1.24 0.49 -9.07
C SER A 153 -0.14 0.54 -8.44
N CYS A 154 -0.35 -0.16 -7.31
CA CYS A 154 -1.53 0.04 -6.47
C CYS A 154 -1.13 0.04 -5.00
N GLN A 155 -1.15 1.21 -4.37
CA GLN A 155 -0.62 1.43 -3.04
C GLN A 155 -1.72 1.63 -2.01
N PHE A 156 -1.78 0.76 -0.99
CA PHE A 156 -2.76 0.81 0.11
C PHE A 156 -4.24 0.88 -0.31
N ALA A 157 -4.58 0.45 -1.52
CA ALA A 157 -5.95 0.50 -2.05
C ALA A 157 -6.49 -0.85 -2.54
N LEU A 158 -5.63 -1.81 -2.91
CA LEU A 158 -6.04 -3.06 -3.56
C LEU A 158 -7.07 -3.86 -2.75
N HIS A 159 -6.99 -3.84 -1.42
CA HIS A 159 -7.90 -4.58 -0.55
C HIS A 159 -9.36 -4.09 -0.61
N TYR A 160 -9.63 -2.86 -1.07
CA TYR A 160 -11.01 -2.37 -1.23
C TYR A 160 -11.75 -3.06 -2.39
N SER A 161 -11.06 -3.53 -3.43
CA SER A 161 -11.71 -4.24 -4.55
C SER A 161 -12.21 -5.63 -4.16
N PHE A 162 -11.66 -6.23 -3.10
CA PHE A 162 -12.08 -7.54 -2.57
C PHE A 162 -13.41 -7.51 -1.80
N ALA A 163 -14.18 -6.42 -1.90
CA ALA A 163 -15.59 -6.38 -1.51
C ALA A 163 -16.46 -7.36 -2.34
N SER A 164 -16.09 -7.66 -3.59
CA SER A 164 -16.72 -8.72 -4.39
C SER A 164 -15.73 -9.33 -5.40
N GLU A 165 -16.00 -10.56 -5.88
CA GLU A 165 -15.14 -11.22 -6.88
C GLU A 165 -15.06 -10.40 -8.17
N GLN A 166 -16.20 -9.85 -8.61
CA GLN A 166 -16.31 -9.02 -9.81
C GLN A 166 -15.46 -7.76 -9.69
N SER A 167 -15.54 -7.06 -8.56
CA SER A 167 -14.76 -5.86 -8.26
C SER A 167 -13.26 -6.14 -8.23
N ALA A 168 -12.84 -7.24 -7.58
CA ALA A 168 -11.44 -7.66 -7.54
C ALA A 168 -10.93 -8.03 -8.93
N ARG A 169 -11.66 -8.86 -9.68
CA ARG A 169 -11.29 -9.28 -11.03
C ARG A 169 -11.23 -8.11 -12.02
N ARG A 170 -12.12 -7.12 -11.91
CA ARG A 170 -12.08 -5.92 -12.77
C ARG A 170 -10.85 -5.06 -12.51
N LEU A 171 -10.50 -4.80 -11.25
CA LEU A 171 -9.27 -4.04 -10.94
C LEU A 171 -8.02 -4.81 -11.38
N LEU A 172 -7.99 -6.12 -11.16
CA LEU A 172 -6.85 -6.96 -11.56
C LEU A 172 -6.73 -7.12 -13.08
N SER A 173 -7.83 -7.14 -13.84
CA SER A 173 -7.76 -7.11 -15.32
C SER A 173 -7.24 -5.75 -15.80
N ASN A 174 -7.74 -4.64 -15.24
CA ASN A 174 -7.21 -3.30 -15.52
C ASN A 174 -5.69 -3.19 -15.25
N ALA A 175 -5.18 -3.89 -14.22
CA ALA A 175 -3.76 -3.96 -13.90
C ALA A 175 -2.95 -4.88 -14.83
N ALA A 176 -3.54 -5.97 -15.35
CA ALA A 176 -2.81 -7.01 -16.08
C ALA A 176 -2.98 -6.96 -17.62
N ASP A 177 -4.06 -6.37 -18.14
CA ASP A 177 -4.40 -6.35 -19.57
C ASP A 177 -3.54 -5.37 -20.37
N ALA A 178 -3.17 -4.24 -19.75
CA ALA A 178 -2.35 -3.19 -20.36
C ALA A 178 -0.86 -3.26 -19.92
N LEU A 179 -0.50 -4.20 -19.04
CA LEU A 179 0.89 -4.40 -18.63
C LEU A 179 1.63 -5.22 -19.69
N ARG A 180 2.73 -4.68 -20.22
CA ARG A 180 3.52 -5.38 -21.24
C ARG A 180 4.13 -6.68 -20.70
N PRO A 181 4.41 -7.68 -21.55
CA PRO A 181 5.21 -8.84 -21.17
C PRO A 181 6.53 -8.44 -20.51
N GLY A 182 6.84 -9.04 -19.37
CA GLY A 182 8.01 -8.74 -18.55
C GLY A 182 7.89 -7.50 -17.64
N GLY A 183 6.82 -6.70 -17.74
CA GLY A 183 6.51 -5.60 -16.84
C GLY A 183 5.98 -6.06 -15.47
N TYR A 184 5.89 -5.13 -14.51
CA TYR A 184 5.59 -5.43 -13.11
C TYR A 184 4.28 -4.80 -12.61
N PHE A 185 3.49 -5.56 -11.85
CA PHE A 185 2.41 -5.04 -11.00
C PHE A 185 2.88 -5.04 -9.55
N ILE A 186 3.10 -3.85 -8.98
CA ILE A 186 3.63 -3.64 -7.63
C ILE A 186 2.58 -3.05 -6.70
N GLY A 187 2.66 -3.37 -5.41
CA GLY A 187 1.73 -2.79 -4.45
C GLY A 187 2.01 -3.07 -2.98
N THR A 188 1.17 -2.47 -2.16
CA THR A 188 1.14 -2.64 -0.70
C THR A 188 -0.24 -3.10 -0.28
N LEU A 189 -0.29 -4.09 0.61
CA LEU A 189 -1.52 -4.77 1.03
C LEU A 189 -1.47 -5.05 2.54
N PRO A 190 -2.59 -4.98 3.28
CA PRO A 190 -2.66 -5.54 4.63
C PRO A 190 -2.36 -7.04 4.60
N ASP A 191 -1.41 -7.50 5.42
CA ASP A 191 -1.14 -8.93 5.62
C ASP A 191 -2.15 -9.51 6.61
N GLY A 192 -3.13 -10.22 6.06
CA GLY A 192 -4.14 -10.90 6.86
C GLY A 192 -3.58 -11.97 7.81
N SER A 193 -2.41 -12.55 7.54
CA SER A 193 -1.79 -13.52 8.46
C SER A 193 -1.29 -12.81 9.73
N SER A 194 -0.53 -11.72 9.55
CA SER A 194 -0.06 -10.88 10.67
C SER A 194 -1.22 -10.24 11.43
N ILE A 195 -2.23 -9.72 10.73
CA ILE A 195 -3.46 -9.17 11.36
C ILE A 195 -4.19 -10.22 12.20
N MET A 196 -4.35 -11.46 11.71
CA MET A 196 -4.96 -12.53 12.49
C MET A 196 -4.11 -12.93 13.70
N ASN A 197 -2.78 -12.81 13.65
CA ASN A 197 -1.91 -13.06 14.81
C ASN A 197 -2.07 -12.00 15.92
N PHE A 198 -2.47 -10.77 15.58
CA PHE A 198 -2.86 -9.76 16.58
C PHE A 198 -4.26 -10.04 17.14
N LEU A 199 -5.23 -10.35 16.27
CA LEU A 199 -6.62 -10.60 16.67
C LEU A 199 -6.77 -11.83 17.58
N ARG A 200 -6.00 -12.90 17.31
CA ARG A 200 -5.97 -14.13 18.14
C ARG A 200 -5.39 -13.92 19.55
N LYS A 201 -4.76 -12.78 19.84
CA LYS A 201 -4.28 -12.41 21.17
C LYS A 201 -5.33 -11.67 22.01
N SER A 202 -6.51 -11.35 21.45
CA SER A 202 -7.62 -10.73 22.19
C SER A 202 -8.79 -11.68 22.34
N ASP A 203 -9.34 -11.78 23.55
CA ASP A 203 -10.47 -12.64 23.88
C ASP A 203 -11.80 -12.17 23.25
N ASP A 204 -11.91 -10.87 22.95
CA ASP A 204 -13.10 -10.26 22.35
C ASP A 204 -13.02 -10.12 20.82
N GLY A 205 -11.96 -10.63 20.19
CA GLY A 205 -11.69 -10.45 18.77
C GLY A 205 -11.34 -9.00 18.36
N ILE A 206 -11.08 -8.09 19.31
CA ILE A 206 -10.71 -6.68 19.07
C ILE A 206 -9.24 -6.47 19.40
N PHE A 207 -8.41 -6.24 18.39
CA PHE A 207 -7.10 -5.66 18.60
C PHE A 207 -7.20 -4.13 18.67
N ARG A 208 -6.60 -3.50 19.69
CA ARG A 208 -6.54 -2.03 19.81
C ARG A 208 -5.24 -1.59 20.48
N ASN A 209 -4.68 -0.48 20.01
CA ASN A 209 -3.57 0.26 20.62
C ASN A 209 -3.79 1.77 20.42
N ASP A 210 -2.82 2.62 20.80
CA ASP A 210 -2.93 4.08 20.70
C ASP A 210 -3.09 4.61 19.26
N VAL A 211 -2.72 3.80 18.27
CA VAL A 211 -2.70 4.15 16.86
C VAL A 211 -3.82 3.48 16.08
N VAL A 212 -4.32 2.31 16.48
CA VAL A 212 -5.22 1.51 15.63
C VAL A 212 -6.26 0.73 16.42
N LYS A 213 -7.41 0.50 15.78
CA LYS A 213 -8.39 -0.51 16.19
C LYS A 213 -8.73 -1.41 15.00
N VAL A 214 -8.58 -2.72 15.21
CA VAL A 214 -8.99 -3.79 14.29
C VAL A 214 -9.95 -4.71 15.05
N THR A 215 -10.99 -5.25 14.44
CA THR A 215 -11.95 -6.12 15.14
C THR A 215 -12.50 -7.18 14.20
N TYR A 216 -12.58 -8.39 14.70
CA TYR A 216 -13.03 -9.58 14.01
C TYR A 216 -14.37 -10.05 14.62
N THR A 217 -15.44 -10.05 13.82
CA THR A 217 -16.80 -10.38 14.31
C THR A 217 -17.24 -11.79 13.91
N GLY A 218 -16.31 -12.73 13.73
CA GLY A 218 -16.59 -14.17 13.47
C GLY A 218 -17.19 -14.50 12.09
N ASN A 219 -17.84 -13.53 11.48
CA ASN A 219 -18.53 -13.57 10.20
C ASN A 219 -18.52 -12.18 9.53
N THR A 220 -17.45 -11.40 9.76
CA THR A 220 -17.00 -10.13 9.14
C THR A 220 -15.77 -9.66 9.95
N ILE A 221 -15.04 -8.62 9.51
CA ILE A 221 -14.00 -7.94 10.29
C ILE A 221 -14.48 -6.52 10.69
N VAL A 222 -15.50 -6.42 11.55
CA VAL A 222 -16.05 -5.11 12.01
C VAL A 222 -15.23 -4.48 13.13
N SER A 223 -13.99 -4.10 12.81
CA SER A 223 -13.74 -2.68 12.94
C SER A 223 -12.93 -2.29 11.74
N ARG A 224 -13.61 -1.52 10.92
CA ARG A 224 -12.96 -0.79 9.88
C ARG A 224 -12.41 -1.65 8.73
N ILE A 225 -12.59 -2.96 8.53
CA ILE A 225 -12.38 -3.52 7.17
C ILE A 225 -13.56 -4.42 6.78
N THR A 226 -14.33 -3.95 5.79
CA THR A 226 -15.16 -4.84 4.96
C THR A 226 -14.26 -5.80 4.18
N SER A 227 -13.92 -6.92 4.79
CA SER A 227 -13.97 -8.21 4.10
C SER A 227 -13.82 -9.35 5.09
N HIS A 228 -14.50 -10.45 4.82
CA HIS A 228 -14.21 -11.77 5.40
C HIS A 228 -12.88 -12.34 4.87
N LEU A 229 -12.12 -11.56 4.09
CA LEU A 229 -11.14 -12.04 3.15
C LEU A 229 -9.71 -11.61 3.48
N LEU A 230 -9.43 -10.63 4.36
CA LEU A 230 -8.04 -10.17 4.62
C LEU A 230 -7.01 -11.31 4.71
N PHE A 231 -7.32 -12.34 5.51
CA PHE A 231 -6.51 -13.57 5.64
C PHE A 231 -6.28 -14.33 4.32
N GLY A 232 -7.27 -14.36 3.45
CA GLY A 232 -7.25 -14.98 2.13
C GLY A 232 -6.94 -14.05 0.95
N ILE A 233 -6.86 -12.71 1.11
CA ILE A 233 -6.67 -11.80 -0.04
C ILE A 233 -5.36 -12.14 -0.75
N PHE A 234 -4.23 -12.29 -0.05
CA PHE A 234 -2.96 -12.52 -0.73
C PHE A 234 -2.91 -13.90 -1.46
N PRO A 235 -3.32 -15.03 -0.86
CA PRO A 235 -3.46 -16.29 -1.59
C PRO A 235 -4.48 -16.25 -2.74
N LEU A 236 -5.57 -15.49 -2.62
CA LEU A 236 -6.58 -15.34 -3.67
C LEU A 236 -6.08 -14.42 -4.81
N LEU A 237 -5.34 -13.37 -4.47
CA LEU A 237 -4.69 -12.45 -5.39
C LEU A 237 -3.71 -13.21 -6.30
N ILE A 238 -2.89 -14.09 -5.73
CA ILE A 238 -1.99 -14.97 -6.51
C ILE A 238 -2.78 -15.80 -7.51
N LYS A 239 -3.88 -16.45 -7.07
CA LYS A 239 -4.71 -17.28 -7.94
C LYS A 239 -5.37 -16.50 -9.08
N ILE A 240 -6.00 -15.36 -8.77
CA ILE A 240 -6.67 -14.53 -9.78
C ILE A 240 -5.66 -13.96 -10.77
N LEU A 241 -4.47 -13.53 -10.31
CA LEU A 241 -3.43 -13.00 -11.19
C LEU A 241 -2.77 -14.07 -12.07
N ASP A 242 -2.67 -15.32 -11.62
CA ASP A 242 -2.21 -16.43 -12.46
C ASP A 242 -3.11 -16.63 -13.70
N GLU A 243 -4.43 -16.45 -13.55
CA GLU A 243 -5.41 -16.44 -14.66
C GLU A 243 -5.19 -15.30 -15.67
N PHE A 244 -4.47 -14.23 -15.28
CA PHE A 244 -4.13 -13.07 -16.11
C PHE A 244 -2.68 -13.10 -16.62
N ASP A 245 -2.04 -14.27 -16.70
CA ASP A 245 -0.64 -14.45 -17.10
C ASP A 245 0.37 -13.68 -16.23
N MET A 246 0.13 -13.61 -14.92
CA MET A 246 1.03 -12.95 -13.98
C MET A 246 1.67 -13.97 -13.03
N GLU A 247 2.96 -13.82 -12.72
CA GLU A 247 3.70 -14.68 -11.78
C GLU A 247 4.19 -13.86 -10.58
N LEU A 248 4.11 -14.40 -9.36
CA LEU A 248 4.62 -13.72 -8.17
C LEU A 248 6.15 -13.76 -8.16
N VAL A 249 6.81 -12.60 -8.17
CA VAL A 249 8.28 -12.49 -8.20
C VAL A 249 8.88 -11.89 -6.93
N TYR A 250 8.06 -11.26 -6.09
CA TYR A 250 8.49 -10.62 -4.85
C TYR A 250 7.32 -10.51 -3.88
N HIS A 251 7.52 -10.90 -2.62
CA HIS A 251 6.62 -10.58 -1.53
C HIS A 251 7.36 -10.64 -0.20
N HIS A 252 7.08 -9.68 0.69
CA HIS A 252 7.66 -9.61 2.02
C HIS A 252 6.71 -8.89 2.97
N SER A 253 6.67 -9.30 4.24
CA SER A 253 6.13 -8.45 5.29
C SER A 253 6.92 -7.12 5.34
N PHE A 254 6.33 -6.04 5.84
CA PHE A 254 7.07 -4.77 5.99
C PHE A 254 8.36 -4.94 6.81
N PRO A 255 8.39 -5.65 7.95
CA PRO A 255 9.63 -5.98 8.66
C PRO A 255 10.68 -6.70 7.80
N ASP A 256 10.29 -7.71 7.02
CA ASP A 256 11.23 -8.45 6.15
C ASP A 256 11.74 -7.59 4.99
N ALA A 257 10.88 -6.72 4.44
CA ALA A 257 11.23 -5.78 3.39
C ALA A 257 12.19 -4.69 3.89
N VAL A 258 12.00 -4.19 5.12
CA VAL A 258 12.98 -3.28 5.77
C VAL A 258 14.34 -3.93 5.82
N LYS A 259 14.41 -5.17 6.32
CA LYS A 259 15.65 -5.95 6.38
C LYS A 259 16.26 -6.12 4.98
N TYR A 260 15.47 -6.58 4.02
CA TYR A 260 15.88 -6.75 2.62
C TYR A 260 16.50 -5.47 2.02
N TYR A 261 15.84 -4.31 2.16
CA TYR A 261 16.34 -3.05 1.63
C TYR A 261 17.59 -2.55 2.36
N LEU A 262 17.68 -2.75 3.68
CA LEU A 262 18.87 -2.38 4.47
C LEU A 262 20.07 -3.28 4.20
N GLU A 263 19.87 -4.53 3.78
CA GLU A 263 20.93 -5.49 3.42
C GLU A 263 21.38 -5.32 1.95
N ASN A 264 20.44 -5.18 1.01
CA ASN A 264 20.74 -5.16 -0.43
C ASN A 264 21.03 -3.77 -0.99
N ASN A 265 20.49 -2.69 -0.40
CA ASN A 265 20.79 -1.31 -0.80
C ASN A 265 20.98 -0.36 0.41
N PRO A 266 21.93 -0.64 1.33
CA PRO A 266 22.15 0.18 2.53
C PRO A 266 22.50 1.64 2.23
N ARG A 267 23.14 1.92 1.08
CA ARG A 267 23.61 3.25 0.69
C ARG A 267 22.49 4.20 0.28
N GLU A 268 21.36 3.67 -0.22
CA GLU A 268 20.16 4.46 -0.50
C GLU A 268 19.17 4.36 0.67
N ALA A 269 18.91 3.15 1.16
CA ALA A 269 17.90 2.83 2.17
C ALA A 269 18.06 3.66 3.46
N ARG A 270 19.25 3.61 4.08
CA ARG A 270 19.51 4.30 5.37
C ARG A 270 19.46 5.83 5.23
N PRO A 271 20.16 6.46 4.27
CA PRO A 271 20.08 7.92 4.13
C PRO A 271 18.70 8.41 3.72
N LEU A 272 17.94 7.64 2.93
CA LEU A 272 16.57 8.01 2.58
C LEU A 272 15.65 7.95 3.82
N MET A 273 15.73 6.89 4.61
CA MET A 273 14.96 6.74 5.86
C MET A 273 15.18 7.94 6.80
N ASN A 274 16.45 8.34 6.97
CA ASN A 274 16.83 9.50 7.78
C ASN A 274 16.31 10.82 7.20
N ARG A 275 16.50 11.08 5.89
CA ARG A 275 16.00 12.30 5.21
C ARG A 275 14.48 12.43 5.31
N MET A 276 13.76 11.31 5.26
CA MET A 276 12.31 11.27 5.34
C MET A 276 11.76 11.37 6.77
N ARG A 277 12.62 11.31 7.80
CA ARG A 277 12.20 11.18 9.22
C ARG A 277 11.23 10.00 9.42
N ALA A 278 11.52 8.91 8.72
CA ALA A 278 10.74 7.67 8.74
C ALA A 278 10.85 6.92 10.08
N LEU A 279 11.86 7.24 10.89
CA LEU A 279 11.98 6.80 12.27
C LEU A 279 12.09 8.02 13.18
N GLU A 280 11.60 7.86 14.40
CA GLU A 280 11.73 8.77 15.52
C GLU A 280 13.08 8.58 16.22
N VAL A 281 13.65 9.65 16.79
CA VAL A 281 14.93 9.59 17.49
C VAL A 281 14.71 9.26 18.97
N TYR A 282 15.35 8.18 19.43
CA TYR A 282 15.30 7.73 20.82
C TYR A 282 16.72 7.59 21.41
N PRO A 283 16.96 7.99 22.69
CA PRO A 283 16.13 8.84 23.53
C PRO A 283 15.83 10.21 22.88
N PRO A 284 14.73 10.88 23.27
CA PRO A 284 14.37 12.18 22.71
C PRO A 284 15.46 13.24 22.97
N PHE A 285 15.42 14.31 22.18
CA PHE A 285 16.13 15.54 22.52
C PHE A 285 15.24 16.40 23.44
N PRO A 286 15.80 17.22 24.35
CA PRO A 286 14.99 18.12 25.18
C PRO A 286 14.09 19.09 24.39
N SER A 287 14.46 19.40 23.14
CA SER A 287 13.71 20.23 22.20
C SER A 287 12.73 19.47 21.30
N ASN A 288 12.73 18.13 21.32
CA ASN A 288 11.89 17.28 20.49
C ASN A 288 11.45 16.04 21.30
N PRO A 289 10.36 16.14 22.09
CA PRO A 289 9.83 15.05 22.89
C PRO A 289 9.32 13.89 22.00
N LEU A 290 9.07 12.74 22.63
CA LEU A 290 8.50 11.58 21.95
C LEU A 290 7.02 11.82 21.60
N VAL A 291 6.59 11.22 20.48
CA VAL A 291 5.22 11.26 19.97
C VAL A 291 4.29 10.31 20.72
N GLY A 292 4.82 9.23 21.31
CA GLY A 292 4.14 8.34 22.26
C GLY A 292 4.64 8.51 23.70
N ASN A 293 3.96 7.84 24.64
CA ASN A 293 4.41 7.74 26.04
C ASN A 293 5.72 6.93 26.14
N GLU A 294 6.57 7.16 27.16
CA GLU A 294 7.88 6.48 27.28
C GLU A 294 7.79 4.93 27.28
N THR A 295 6.71 4.36 27.82
CA THR A 295 6.42 2.92 27.82
C THR A 295 6.28 2.32 26.41
N GLU A 296 5.94 3.14 25.41
CA GLU A 296 5.88 2.72 24.00
C GLU A 296 7.28 2.49 23.38
N TYR A 297 8.36 2.73 24.12
CA TYR A 297 9.75 2.65 23.64
C TYR A 297 10.63 1.74 24.52
N GLU A 298 10.03 0.89 25.35
CA GLU A 298 10.73 -0.11 26.17
C GLU A 298 11.69 -0.96 25.32
N HIS A 299 11.26 -1.40 24.14
CA HIS A 299 12.08 -2.15 23.18
C HIS A 299 13.33 -1.39 22.70
N ALA A 300 13.24 -0.06 22.57
CA ALA A 300 14.38 0.78 22.19
C ALA A 300 15.34 0.99 23.37
N SER A 301 14.80 1.14 24.59
CA SER A 301 15.57 1.19 25.84
C SER A 301 16.35 -0.09 26.07
N GLU A 302 15.69 -1.25 25.92
CA GLU A 302 16.31 -2.57 25.99
C GLU A 302 17.38 -2.75 24.91
N LYS A 303 17.08 -2.39 23.66
CA LYS A 303 18.04 -2.56 22.58
C LYS A 303 19.30 -1.70 22.74
N MET A 304 19.19 -0.50 23.30
CA MET A 304 20.36 0.31 23.63
C MET A 304 21.20 -0.27 24.77
N LYS A 305 20.57 -0.89 25.78
CA LYS A 305 21.28 -1.61 26.86
C LYS A 305 22.04 -2.81 26.29
N GLU A 306 21.42 -3.62 25.43
CA GLU A 306 22.08 -4.74 24.75
C GLU A 306 23.31 -4.32 23.94
N LEU A 307 23.24 -3.14 23.30
CA LEU A 307 24.33 -2.59 22.48
C LEU A 307 25.40 -1.86 23.31
N ASN A 308 25.25 -1.76 24.63
CA ASN A 308 26.11 -0.96 25.53
C ASN A 308 26.22 0.51 25.09
N ALA A 309 25.14 1.08 24.55
CA ALA A 309 25.13 2.40 23.95
C ALA A 309 25.41 3.51 24.98
N GLY A 310 26.33 4.43 24.66
CA GLY A 310 26.69 5.55 25.54
C GLY A 310 25.58 6.60 25.73
N PRO A 311 25.70 7.51 26.71
CA PRO A 311 24.65 8.49 27.06
C PRO A 311 24.32 9.49 25.93
N ASN A 312 25.26 9.70 25.00
CA ASN A 312 25.10 10.56 23.83
C ASN A 312 24.67 9.80 22.56
N GLU A 313 24.62 8.47 22.61
CA GLU A 313 24.17 7.67 21.47
C GLU A 313 22.66 7.73 21.32
N ARG A 314 22.19 7.61 20.08
CA ARG A 314 20.79 7.72 19.69
C ARG A 314 20.50 6.71 18.59
N MET A 315 19.29 6.17 18.58
CA MET A 315 18.81 5.26 17.53
C MET A 315 17.52 5.78 16.89
N GLY A 316 17.25 5.35 15.66
CA GLY A 316 15.95 5.48 15.04
C GLY A 316 15.04 4.33 15.47
N THR A 317 13.79 4.62 15.85
CA THR A 317 12.76 3.62 16.13
C THR A 317 11.36 4.14 15.74
N LEU A 318 10.32 3.36 16.03
CA LEU A 318 8.93 3.80 16.09
C LEU A 318 8.38 3.45 17.48
N SER A 319 7.28 4.10 17.88
CA SER A 319 6.52 3.66 19.05
C SER A 319 5.99 2.23 18.83
N LYS A 320 5.83 1.45 19.91
CA LYS A 320 5.30 0.09 19.86
C LYS A 320 4.00 0.00 19.07
N SER A 321 3.05 0.90 19.31
CA SER A 321 1.77 0.94 18.58
C SER A 321 1.94 1.15 17.07
N GLU A 322 2.93 1.94 16.64
CA GLU A 322 3.24 2.13 15.22
C GLU A 322 3.95 0.91 14.62
N TRP A 323 4.87 0.26 15.35
CA TRP A 323 5.51 -0.98 14.90
C TRP A 323 4.50 -2.11 14.70
N GLU A 324 3.52 -2.23 15.60
CA GLU A 324 2.41 -3.18 15.46
C GLU A 324 1.63 -2.91 14.16
N VAL A 325 1.30 -1.65 13.86
CA VAL A 325 0.63 -1.28 12.60
C VAL A 325 1.50 -1.53 11.37
N VAL A 326 2.79 -1.19 11.41
CA VAL A 326 3.74 -1.47 10.32
C VAL A 326 3.77 -2.97 10.00
N SER A 327 3.79 -3.83 11.02
CA SER A 327 3.82 -5.28 10.86
C SER A 327 2.53 -5.89 10.26
N MET A 328 1.44 -5.13 10.18
CA MET A 328 0.19 -5.55 9.54
C MET A 328 0.18 -5.42 8.01
N TYR A 329 1.28 -5.02 7.37
CA TYR A 329 1.35 -4.83 5.92
C TYR A 329 2.44 -5.67 5.26
N LEU A 330 2.21 -5.99 3.98
CA LEU A 330 3.17 -6.60 3.07
C LEU A 330 3.36 -5.73 1.81
N VAL A 331 4.53 -5.87 1.20
CA VAL A 331 4.83 -5.43 -0.17
C VAL A 331 4.76 -6.63 -1.10
N PHE A 332 4.36 -6.42 -2.35
CA PHE A 332 4.38 -7.46 -3.38
C PHE A 332 4.78 -6.90 -4.75
N ALA A 333 5.27 -7.79 -5.62
CA ALA A 333 5.30 -7.58 -7.05
C ALA A 333 4.99 -8.87 -7.80
N PHE A 334 4.12 -8.74 -8.81
CA PHE A 334 3.90 -9.75 -9.84
C PHE A 334 4.53 -9.29 -11.15
N ARG A 335 4.92 -10.24 -12.00
CA ARG A 335 5.48 -9.98 -13.33
C ARG A 335 4.56 -10.55 -14.41
N LYS A 336 4.34 -9.82 -15.50
CA LYS A 336 3.63 -10.35 -16.67
C LYS A 336 4.50 -11.39 -17.38
N LYS A 337 4.03 -12.63 -17.47
CA LYS A 337 4.74 -13.74 -18.11
C LYS A 337 5.04 -13.39 -19.57
N SER A 338 6.23 -13.76 -20.04
CA SER A 338 6.56 -13.62 -21.47
C SER A 338 5.98 -14.78 -22.28
N ALA A 339 5.60 -14.53 -23.54
CA ALA A 339 5.10 -15.56 -24.46
C ALA A 339 6.12 -16.68 -24.77
N LYS A 340 7.38 -16.55 -24.32
CA LYS A 340 8.38 -17.64 -24.39
C LYS A 340 8.29 -18.62 -23.22
N ASN A 341 7.79 -18.20 -22.06
CA ASN A 341 7.70 -19.06 -20.87
C ASN A 341 6.48 -19.99 -20.89
N SER A 342 5.40 -19.60 -21.57
CA SER A 342 4.18 -20.41 -21.72
C SER A 342 4.41 -21.72 -22.50
N LEU A 343 5.43 -21.80 -23.35
CA LEU A 343 5.85 -23.04 -24.04
C LEU A 343 6.75 -23.95 -23.19
N LEU A 344 7.44 -23.42 -22.17
CA LEU A 344 8.35 -24.18 -21.30
C LEU A 344 7.66 -24.74 -20.04
N CYS A 345 6.54 -24.13 -19.61
CA CYS A 345 5.81 -24.54 -18.41
C CYS A 345 5.21 -25.97 -18.49
N LEU A 346 5.14 -26.57 -19.69
CA LEU A 346 4.73 -27.98 -19.88
C LEU A 346 5.80 -29.02 -19.47
N ARG A 347 7.04 -28.62 -19.14
CA ARG A 347 8.11 -29.58 -18.80
C ARG A 347 9.11 -29.07 -17.73
N SER A 348 8.65 -28.90 -16.48
CA SER A 348 9.39 -29.25 -15.25
C SER A 348 8.72 -28.68 -14.00
N TYR A 349 7.83 -29.47 -13.37
CA TYR A 349 7.41 -29.24 -11.99
C TYR A 349 8.05 -30.32 -11.11
N THR A 350 9.04 -29.93 -10.30
CA THR A 350 9.45 -30.67 -9.10
C THR A 350 8.77 -30.02 -7.89
N PRO A 351 7.99 -30.74 -7.09
CA PRO A 351 7.24 -30.14 -6.00
C PRO A 351 8.14 -29.82 -4.81
N LEU A 352 8.31 -28.53 -4.51
CA LEU A 352 8.65 -28.09 -3.16
C LEU A 352 7.43 -28.35 -2.26
N TYR A 353 7.62 -29.20 -1.26
CA TYR A 353 6.58 -29.58 -0.30
C TYR A 353 6.16 -28.36 0.55
N VAL A 354 5.12 -27.67 0.11
CA VAL A 354 4.26 -26.89 1.02
C VAL A 354 3.37 -27.89 1.74
N HIS A 355 3.38 -27.89 3.08
CA HIS A 355 2.52 -28.76 3.88
C HIS A 355 1.04 -28.36 3.69
N CYS A 356 0.39 -29.02 2.73
CA CYS A 356 -1.00 -28.79 2.38
C CYS A 356 -1.91 -29.36 3.47
N CYS A 357 -2.46 -28.51 4.34
CA CYS A 357 -3.66 -28.88 5.08
C CYS A 357 -4.85 -28.93 4.11
N CYS A 358 -5.37 -30.13 3.90
CA CYS A 358 -6.46 -30.39 2.97
C CYS A 358 -7.71 -29.55 3.25
N CYS A 359 -8.09 -28.70 2.31
CA CYS A 359 -9.48 -28.32 2.03
C CYS A 359 -9.60 -27.90 0.55
N CYS A 360 -9.75 -28.90 -0.32
CA CYS A 360 -10.19 -28.68 -1.70
C CYS A 360 -11.62 -28.13 -1.72
N CYS A 361 -11.99 -27.49 -2.83
CA CYS A 361 -13.25 -26.75 -3.05
C CYS A 361 -13.36 -25.43 -2.27
N VAL A 362 -13.09 -24.30 -2.95
CA VAL A 362 -13.61 -22.99 -2.55
C VAL A 362 -15.11 -22.96 -2.89
N PRO A 363 -16.04 -22.88 -1.91
CA PRO A 363 -17.45 -22.81 -2.23
C PRO A 363 -17.80 -21.40 -2.74
N ARG A 364 -18.77 -21.29 -3.67
CA ARG A 364 -19.42 -20.02 -4.10
C ARG A 364 -20.05 -19.18 -2.97
N LYS A 365 -19.89 -19.55 -1.70
CA LYS A 365 -20.46 -18.91 -0.52
C LYS A 365 -19.55 -17.82 0.11
N PHE A 366 -18.36 -17.58 -0.43
CA PHE A 366 -17.37 -16.64 0.15
C PHE A 366 -17.75 -15.14 0.09
N PHE A 367 -18.78 -14.75 -0.67
CA PHE A 367 -19.08 -13.34 -0.99
C PHE A 367 -20.37 -12.76 -0.39
N ASN A 368 -21.04 -13.46 0.53
CA ASN A 368 -22.31 -12.97 1.11
C ASN A 368 -22.13 -12.43 2.55
N LEU A 369 -22.79 -11.28 2.82
CA LEU A 369 -22.76 -10.39 4.03
C LEU A 369 -21.63 -9.33 4.08
N LEU A 370 -21.93 -8.16 4.70
CA LEU A 370 -21.28 -6.84 4.45
C LEU A 370 -21.21 -5.89 5.68
N SER A 371 -20.25 -4.93 5.71
CA SER A 371 -19.95 -3.75 6.64
C SER A 371 -18.54 -3.73 7.31
N LEU A 372 -17.81 -2.65 7.69
CA LEU A 372 -17.74 -1.19 7.35
C LEU A 372 -16.30 -0.58 7.62
N ILE A 373 -15.63 0.03 6.62
CA ILE A 373 -14.69 1.25 6.59
C ILE A 373 -13.30 1.34 7.32
N PHE A 374 -12.11 1.22 6.67
CA PHE A 374 -10.78 1.66 7.23
C PHE A 374 -10.35 2.82 6.36
N ALA A 375 -10.09 3.97 6.98
CA ALA A 375 -9.70 5.16 6.22
C ALA A 375 -8.91 6.20 7.05
N PHE A 376 -8.72 5.98 8.35
CA PHE A 376 -8.27 7.04 9.27
C PHE A 376 -6.75 7.18 9.45
N PHE A 377 -5.93 6.30 8.90
CA PHE A 377 -4.48 6.26 9.22
C PHE A 377 -3.55 6.59 8.05
N TRP A 378 -4.12 6.87 6.87
CA TRP A 378 -3.34 7.00 5.64
C TRP A 378 -3.36 8.40 5.01
N PHE A 379 -4.32 9.23 5.40
CA PHE A 379 -4.48 10.59 4.88
C PHE A 379 -4.88 11.56 5.99
N GLU A 380 -3.88 12.20 6.59
CA GLU A 380 -3.90 13.67 6.66
C GLU A 380 -2.63 14.18 5.99
#